data_AF-A0A6V7HRS8-F1
#
_entry.id   AF-A0A6V7HRS8-F1
#
_cell.length_a   1.000
_cell.length_b   1.000
_cell.length_c   1.000
_cell.angle_alpha   90.00
_cell.angle_beta   90.00
_cell.angle_gamma   90.00
#
_symmetry.space_group_name_H-M   'P 1'
#
loop_
_entity.id
_entity.type
_entity.pdbx_description
1 polymer ?
#
loop_
_entity_poly.entity_id
_entity_poly.type
_entity_poly.pdbx_seq_one_letter_code
_entity_poly.pdbx_strand_id
1 'polypeptide(L)'
;SKSIEPFSRHFAGGKFLDMLDITEVNGKKRLVVSDDDSEEMIKVWMKYRSALEKGKLLQVSFTTLADYLWILRSASQALAAFGNRAIVYLAAAVSDFYVPMSEM
;
A
#
# COMPACT_ATOMS: atom_id res chain seq x y z
N SER A 1 -4.05 11.64 -8.28
CA SER A 1 -2.72 11.28 -7.74
C SER A 1 -2.82 9.87 -7.18
N LYS A 2 -2.05 8.89 -7.67
CA LYS A 2 -1.96 7.58 -7.02
C LYS A 2 -0.88 7.69 -5.95
N SER A 3 -1.26 7.46 -4.69
CA SER A 3 -0.33 7.42 -3.56
C SER A 3 0.59 6.21 -3.65
N ILE A 4 1.74 6.31 -2.99
CA ILE A 4 2.66 5.18 -2.79
C ILE A 4 2.12 4.25 -1.70
N GLU A 5 2.27 2.94 -1.88
CA GLU A 5 1.84 1.95 -0.90
C GLU A 5 3.03 1.15 -0.35
N PRO A 6 2.88 0.53 0.84
CA PRO A 6 3.89 -0.36 1.38
C PRO A 6 4.27 -1.45 0.37
N PHE A 7 5.56 -1.78 0.29
CA PHE A 7 6.13 -2.76 -0.65
C PHE A 7 6.07 -2.33 -2.12
N SER A 8 4.90 -1.99 -2.67
CA SER A 8 4.74 -1.61 -4.08
C SER A 8 5.51 -0.34 -4.46
N ARG A 9 5.80 0.54 -3.50
CA ARG A 9 6.65 1.72 -3.69
C ARG A 9 8.05 1.44 -4.25
N HIS A 10 8.59 0.23 -4.04
CA HIS A 10 9.92 -0.15 -4.58
C HIS A 10 9.87 -0.33 -6.11
N PHE A 11 8.67 -0.51 -6.67
CA PHE A 11 8.43 -0.73 -8.09
C PHE A 11 7.68 0.44 -8.75
N ALA A 12 7.34 1.47 -7.98
CA ALA A 12 6.64 2.65 -8.47
C ALA A 12 7.64 3.57 -9.23
N GLY A 13 7.34 3.90 -10.49
CA GLY A 13 8.16 4.83 -11.28
C GLY A 13 8.58 4.35 -12.67
N GLY A 14 7.81 3.49 -13.32
CA GLY A 14 8.01 3.11 -14.73
C GLY A 14 8.90 1.90 -14.97
N LYS A 15 9.74 1.51 -14.00
CA LYS A 15 10.69 0.40 -14.14
C LYS A 15 10.12 -0.99 -13.90
N PHE A 16 8.87 -1.12 -13.46
CA PHE A 16 8.29 -2.44 -13.16
C PHE A 16 8.29 -3.38 -14.36
N LEU A 17 7.99 -2.87 -15.56
CA LEU A 17 8.00 -3.69 -16.77
C LEU A 17 9.42 -4.02 -17.24
N ASP A 18 10.39 -3.16 -16.94
CA ASP A 18 11.81 -3.36 -17.28
C ASP A 18 12.47 -4.45 -16.41
N MET A 19 11.91 -4.71 -15.22
CA MET A 19 12.34 -5.77 -14.31
C MET A 19 11.85 -7.16 -14.74
N LEU A 20 11.09 -7.28 -15.83
CA LEU A 20 10.41 -8.51 -16.23
C LEU A 20 11.00 -9.06 -17.52
N ASP A 21 11.41 -10.33 -17.47
CA ASP A 21 11.91 -11.08 -18.61
C ASP A 21 10.95 -12.22 -19.00
N ILE A 22 11.08 -12.69 -20.24
CA ILE A 22 10.33 -13.84 -20.73
C ILE A 22 11.27 -15.04 -20.83
N THR A 23 11.00 -16.08 -20.04
CA THR A 23 11.67 -17.38 -20.18
C THR A 23 10.71 -18.38 -20.82
N GLU A 24 11.24 -19.22 -21.72
CA GLU A 24 10.49 -20.33 -22.28
C GLU A 24 10.89 -21.64 -21.61
N VAL A 25 9.93 -22.29 -20.93
CA VAL A 25 10.14 -23.60 -20.28
C VAL A 25 9.06 -24.54 -20.76
N ASN A 26 9.45 -25.65 -21.40
CA ASN A 26 8.56 -26.68 -21.95
C ASN A 26 7.50 -26.12 -22.94
N GLY A 27 7.92 -25.20 -23.82
CA GLY A 27 7.04 -24.57 -24.82
C GLY A 27 6.00 -23.60 -24.25
N LYS A 28 6.09 -23.25 -22.96
CA LYS A 28 5.26 -22.23 -22.32
C LYS A 28 6.10 -21.02 -21.94
N LYS A 29 5.71 -19.85 -22.44
CA LYS A 29 6.28 -18.57 -22.04
C LYS A 29 5.87 -18.26 -20.61
N ARG A 30 6.84 -18.00 -19.74
CA ARG A 30 6.65 -17.53 -18.37
C ARG A 30 7.30 -16.17 -18.22
N LEU A 31 6.63 -15.31 -17.47
CA LEU A 31 7.17 -14.04 -17.05
C LEU A 31 8.00 -14.28 -15.78
N VAL A 32 9.27 -13.89 -15.80
CA VAL A 32 10.20 -13.98 -14.68
C VAL A 32 10.74 -12.58 -14.38
N VAL A 33 11.39 -12.43 -13.23
CA VAL A 33 12.09 -11.20 -12.88
C VAL A 33 13.51 -11.29 -13.43
N SER A 34 14.06 -10.19 -13.93
CA SER A 34 15.47 -10.09 -14.35
C SER A 34 16.42 -10.51 -13.23
N ASP A 35 17.55 -11.11 -13.58
CA ASP A 35 18.52 -11.60 -12.58
C ASP A 35 19.05 -10.44 -11.70
N ASP A 36 19.24 -9.26 -12.28
CA ASP A 36 19.74 -8.06 -11.60
C ASP A 36 18.79 -7.55 -10.50
N ASP A 37 17.48 -7.61 -10.72
CA ASP A 37 16.46 -7.11 -9.78
C ASP A 37 15.82 -8.23 -8.92
N SER A 38 16.14 -9.49 -9.23
CA SER A 38 15.54 -10.68 -8.62
C SER A 38 15.69 -10.72 -7.09
N GLU A 39 16.89 -10.42 -6.58
CA GLU A 39 17.19 -10.54 -5.15
C GLU A 39 16.40 -9.52 -4.32
N GLU A 40 16.30 -8.27 -4.79
CA GLU A 40 15.52 -7.23 -4.13
C GLU A 40 14.02 -7.54 -4.22
N MET A 41 13.52 -7.93 -5.39
CA MET A 41 12.10 -8.25 -5.56
C MET A 41 11.68 -9.43 -4.68
N ILE A 42 12.49 -10.48 -4.58
CA ILE A 42 12.24 -11.63 -3.70
C ILE A 42 12.16 -11.18 -2.24
N LYS A 43 13.10 -10.35 -1.77
CA LYS A 43 13.11 -9.84 -0.39
C LYS A 43 11.85 -9.04 -0.08
N VAL A 44 11.44 -8.13 -0.98
CA VAL A 44 10.23 -7.31 -0.81
C VAL A 44 8.98 -8.20 -0.84
N TRP A 45 8.91 -9.14 -1.77
CA TRP A 45 7.78 -10.06 -1.92
C TRP A 45 7.60 -10.99 -0.71
N MET A 46 8.69 -11.55 -0.17
CA MET A 46 8.64 -12.39 1.02
C MET A 46 8.11 -11.63 2.24
N LYS A 47 8.56 -10.38 2.44
CA LYS A 47 8.07 -9.53 3.54
C LYS A 47 6.59 -9.19 3.36
N TYR A 48 6.17 -8.85 2.14
CA TYR A 48 4.77 -8.57 1.82
C TYR A 48 3.87 -9.78 2.12
N ARG A 49 4.24 -10.97 1.62
CA ARG A 49 3.50 -12.22 1.87
C ARG A 49 3.42 -12.55 3.35
N SER A 50 4.54 -12.47 4.06
CA SER A 50 4.54 -12.71 5.51
C SER A 50 3.69 -11.69 6.28
N ALA A 51 3.57 -10.43 5.83
CA ALA A 51 2.73 -9.43 6.48
C ALA A 51 1.23 -9.74 6.30
N LEU A 52 0.84 -10.15 5.10
CA LEU A 52 -0.54 -10.54 4.79
C LEU A 52 -0.97 -11.81 5.52
N GLU A 53 -0.17 -12.87 5.44
CA GLU A 53 -0.48 -14.17 6.06
C GLU A 53 -0.61 -14.07 7.60
N LYS A 54 0.16 -13.16 8.22
CA LYS A 54 0.10 -12.91 9.66
C LYS A 54 -0.93 -11.86 10.07
N GLY A 55 -1.72 -11.32 9.13
CA GLY A 55 -2.71 -10.28 9.40
C GLY A 55 -2.11 -8.98 9.95
N LYS A 56 -0.86 -8.66 9.59
CA LYS A 56 -0.12 -7.49 10.10
C LYS A 56 -0.30 -6.22 9.26
N LEU A 57 -0.94 -6.35 8.09
CA LEU A 57 -1.19 -5.24 7.18
C LEU A 57 -2.66 -5.23 6.80
N LEU A 58 -3.33 -4.11 7.08
CA LEU A 58 -4.67 -3.80 6.59
C LEU A 58 -4.58 -2.50 5.78
N GLN A 59 -4.95 -2.55 4.50
CA GLN A 59 -4.98 -1.38 3.63
C GLN A 59 -6.42 -0.86 3.55
N VAL A 60 -6.61 0.44 3.80
CA VAL A 60 -7.89 1.12 3.70
C VAL A 60 -7.70 2.36 2.83
N SER A 61 -8.38 2.40 1.70
CA SER A 61 -8.27 3.49 0.73
C SER A 61 -9.30 4.58 1.00
N PHE A 62 -8.91 5.83 0.77
CA PHE A 62 -9.80 7.00 0.81
C PHE A 62 -9.48 7.93 -0.35
N THR A 63 -10.46 8.72 -0.79
CA THR A 63 -10.26 9.70 -1.87
C THR A 63 -10.70 11.10 -1.46
N THR A 64 -11.82 11.21 -0.74
CA THR A 64 -12.33 12.51 -0.28
C THR A 64 -11.91 12.82 1.16
N LEU A 65 -12.03 14.10 1.55
CA LEU A 65 -11.82 14.51 2.93
C LEU A 65 -12.85 13.85 3.87
N ALA A 66 -14.10 13.72 3.43
CA ALA A 66 -15.16 13.09 4.22
C ALA A 66 -14.83 11.62 4.53
N ASP A 67 -14.36 10.86 3.52
CA ASP A 67 -13.93 9.46 3.70
C ASP A 67 -12.80 9.37 4.72
N TYR A 68 -11.78 10.22 4.56
CA TYR A 68 -10.61 10.27 5.45
C TYR A 68 -11.03 10.49 6.90
N LEU A 69 -11.88 11.49 7.16
CA LEU A 69 -12.34 11.81 8.52
C LEU A 69 -13.15 10.67 9.14
N TRP A 70 -14.00 10.01 8.35
CA TRP A 70 -14.78 8.86 8.82
C TRP A 70 -13.89 7.66 9.15
N ILE A 71 -12.97 7.31 8.25
CA ILE A 71 -12.04 6.20 8.46
C ILE A 71 -11.15 6.48 9.66
N LEU A 72 -10.62 7.70 9.80
CA LEU A 72 -9.78 8.09 10.94
C LEU A 72 -10.53 7.98 12.26
N ARG A 73 -11.80 8.41 12.30
CA ARG A 73 -12.66 8.27 13.49
C ARG A 73 -12.86 6.80 13.85
N SER A 74 -13.24 5.96 12.89
CA SER A 74 -13.46 4.53 13.11
C SER A 74 -12.18 3.82 13.54
N ALA A 75 -11.03 4.13 12.92
CA ALA A 75 -9.74 3.59 13.28
C ALA A 75 -9.34 3.99 14.72
N SER A 76 -9.55 5.25 15.10
CA SER A 76 -9.25 5.75 16.45
C SER A 76 -10.11 5.04 17.50
N GLN A 77 -11.39 4.81 17.21
CA GLN A 77 -12.29 4.06 18.10
C GLN A 77 -11.87 2.59 18.23
N ALA A 78 -11.47 1.94 17.13
CA ALA A 78 -10.98 0.57 17.16
C ALA A 78 -9.67 0.45 17.97
N LEU A 79 -8.78 1.43 17.85
CA LEU A 79 -7.49 1.46 18.55
C LEU A 79 -7.61 1.80 20.04
N ALA A 80 -8.71 2.43 20.48
CA ALA A 80 -8.90 2.84 21.87
C ALA A 80 -8.73 1.68 22.87
N ALA A 81 -9.14 0.46 22.50
CA ALA A 81 -9.00 -0.74 23.31
C ALA A 81 -7.54 -1.15 23.59
N PHE A 82 -6.59 -0.65 22.79
CA PHE A 82 -5.17 -0.99 22.90
C PHE A 82 -4.36 -0.02 23.78
N GLY A 83 -4.92 1.15 24.11
CA GLY A 83 -4.30 2.13 25.00
C GLY A 83 -2.88 2.53 24.56
N ASN A 84 -1.93 2.48 25.48
CA ASN A 84 -0.51 2.82 25.24
C ASN A 84 0.23 1.88 24.27
N ARG A 85 -0.40 0.80 23.82
CA ARG A 85 0.16 -0.14 22.83
C ARG A 85 -0.18 0.23 21.39
N ALA A 86 -1.04 1.23 21.17
CA ALA A 86 -1.37 1.74 19.85
C ALA A 86 -0.67 3.08 19.59
N ILE A 87 -0.27 3.29 18.34
CA ILE A 87 0.28 4.56 17.84
C ILE A 87 -0.53 4.97 16.62
N VAL A 88 -0.92 6.24 16.56
CA VAL A 88 -1.55 6.85 15.39
C VAL A 88 -0.52 7.77 14.73
N TYR A 89 -0.06 7.41 13.54
CA TYR A 89 0.91 8.18 12.76
C TYR A 89 0.23 8.91 11.60
N LEU A 90 -0.09 10.21 11.78
CA LEU A 90 -0.85 11.03 10.84
C LEU A 90 0.07 11.73 9.82
N ALA A 91 0.46 11.01 8.77
CA ALA A 91 1.30 11.54 7.69
C ALA A 91 0.53 11.98 6.43
N ALA A 92 -0.81 11.92 6.46
CA ALA A 92 -1.64 12.38 5.35
C ALA A 92 -1.61 13.91 5.25
N ALA A 93 -1.51 14.45 4.03
CA ALA A 93 -1.74 15.85 3.76
C ALA A 93 -3.26 16.09 3.71
N VAL A 94 -3.82 16.62 4.80
CA VAL A 94 -5.26 16.86 4.96
C VAL A 94 -5.58 18.29 4.52
N SER A 95 -6.69 18.48 3.81
CA SER A 95 -7.14 19.82 3.42
C SER A 95 -7.60 20.62 4.63
N ASP A 96 -7.11 21.85 4.77
CA ASP A 96 -7.53 22.78 5.83
C ASP A 96 -8.93 23.36 5.58
N PHE A 97 -9.40 23.32 4.32
CA PHE A 97 -10.67 23.88 3.89
C PHE A 97 -11.54 22.82 3.18
N TYR A 98 -12.86 22.94 3.33
CA TYR A 98 -13.84 22.12 2.62
C TYR A 98 -15.09 22.94 2.31
N VAL A 99 -15.83 22.54 1.28
CA VAL A 99 -17.15 23.10 0.96
C VAL A 99 -18.22 22.23 1.62
N PRO A 100 -19.11 22.78 2.46
CA PRO A 100 -20.20 22.02 3.05
C PRO A 100 -21.10 21.39 1.99
N MET A 101 -21.58 20.17 2.21
CA MET A 101 -22.51 19.52 1.26
C MET A 101 -23.81 20.30 1.05
N SER A 102 -24.21 21.15 1.99
CA SER A 102 -25.36 22.04 1.85
C SER A 102 -25.12 23.22 0.89
N GLU A 103 -23.87 23.50 0.55
CA GLU A 103 -23.43 24.61 -0.31
C GLU A 103 -22.85 24.12 -1.65
N MET A 104 -22.88 22.80 -1.90
CA MET A 104 -22.62 22.18 -3.21
C MET A 104 -23.90 22.06 -4.01
#